data_AF-A0A1S3DSH5-F1
#
_entry.id   AF-A0A1S3DSH5-F1
#
_cell.length_a   1.000
_cell.length_b   1.000
_cell.length_c   1.000
_cell.angle_alpha   90.00
_cell.angle_beta   90.00
_cell.angle_gamma   90.00
#
_symmetry.space_group_name_H-M   'P 1'
#
loop_
_entity.id
_entity.type
_entity.pdbx_description
1 polymer ?
#
loop_
_entity_poly.entity_id
_entity_poly.type
_entity_poly.pdbx_seq_one_letter_code
_entity_poly.pdbx_strand_id
1 'polypeptide(L)'
;MNLEEKLNNRTQPVYTKEQVVSKLKQRLLLNEISTESAEILFTRAVSARDGGFVFNFDQRLKNKIYLVMTEDQQHSIIRNIQCQTLCILSQDSFNRVWIVNENYIGTYCLYSRHPKFHVEMVDSGHDMELEEPEKLSGLISDFLD
;
A
#
# COMPACT_ATOMS: atom_id res chain seq x y z
N MET A 1 19.75 13.24 -11.60
CA MET A 1 19.40 12.53 -12.84
C MET A 1 17.89 12.38 -12.90
N ASN A 2 17.26 13.04 -13.88
CA ASN A 2 15.81 12.97 -14.13
C ASN A 2 15.45 11.54 -14.62
N LEU A 3 14.15 11.20 -14.71
CA LEU A 3 13.77 9.84 -15.13
C LEU A 3 14.14 9.53 -16.58
N GLU A 4 14.04 10.51 -17.48
CA GLU A 4 14.36 10.35 -18.90
C GLU A 4 15.83 9.97 -19.09
N GLU A 5 16.75 10.61 -18.35
CA GLU A 5 18.17 10.27 -18.32
C GLU A 5 18.41 8.84 -17.81
N LYS A 6 17.67 8.40 -16.78
CA LYS A 6 17.75 7.02 -16.27
C LYS A 6 17.24 5.99 -17.26
N LEU A 7 16.15 6.29 -17.95
CA LEU A 7 15.57 5.41 -18.97
C LEU A 7 16.45 5.34 -20.23
N ASN A 8 17.03 6.47 -20.64
CA ASN A 8 17.93 6.54 -21.80
C ASN A 8 19.23 5.77 -21.56
N ASN A 9 19.77 5.81 -20.34
CA ASN A 9 21.00 5.09 -20.00
C ASN A 9 20.81 3.56 -19.92
N ARG A 10 19.55 3.06 -19.92
CA ARG A 10 19.17 1.63 -19.87
C ARG A 10 19.84 0.80 -18.76
N THR A 11 20.47 1.45 -17.78
CA THR A 11 21.15 0.81 -16.67
C THR A 11 20.27 0.90 -15.43
N GLN A 12 20.00 -0.26 -14.84
CA GLN A 12 19.23 -0.34 -13.61
C GLN A 12 20.12 0.06 -12.43
N PRO A 13 19.65 0.92 -11.50
CA PRO A 13 20.44 1.28 -10.33
C PRO A 13 20.73 0.06 -9.46
N VAL A 14 22.00 -0.08 -9.04
CA VAL A 14 22.47 -1.11 -8.10
C VAL A 14 22.57 -0.51 -6.70
N TYR A 15 22.14 -1.26 -5.70
CA TYR A 15 22.07 -0.84 -4.30
C TYR A 15 22.73 -1.87 -3.38
N THR A 16 23.24 -1.41 -2.23
CA THR A 16 23.61 -2.32 -1.13
C THR A 16 22.36 -2.84 -0.41
N LYS A 17 22.48 -3.90 0.39
CA LYS A 17 21.35 -4.44 1.17
C LYS A 17 20.76 -3.36 2.08
N GLU A 18 21.61 -2.59 2.76
CA GLU A 18 21.22 -1.54 3.70
C GLU A 18 20.44 -0.42 2.99
N GLN A 19 20.87 -0.05 1.79
CA GLN A 19 20.18 0.94 0.97
C GLN A 19 18.79 0.44 0.52
N VAL A 20 18.67 -0.85 0.19
CA VAL A 20 17.38 -1.45 -0.17
C VAL A 20 16.46 -1.48 1.04
N VAL A 21 16.92 -2.00 2.19
CA VAL A 21 16.13 -2.07 3.43
C VAL A 21 15.68 -0.67 3.86
N SER A 22 16.57 0.31 3.87
CA SER A 22 16.22 1.70 4.17
C SER A 22 15.15 2.26 3.22
N LYS A 23 15.23 1.95 1.93
CA LYS A 23 14.21 2.36 0.95
C LYS A 23 12.87 1.66 1.13
N LEU A 24 12.87 0.40 1.55
CA LEU A 24 11.65 -0.35 1.83
C LEU A 24 10.94 0.16 3.09
N LYS A 25 11.70 0.61 4.09
CA LYS A 25 11.16 1.24 5.31
C LYS A 25 10.46 2.58 5.03
N GLN A 26 10.97 3.36 4.07
CA GLN A 26 10.44 4.68 3.76
C GLN A 26 9.13 4.60 2.97
N ARG A 27 7.99 4.72 3.66
CA ARG A 27 6.68 4.94 3.07
C ARG A 27 6.36 6.44 3.06
N LEU A 28 6.23 7.04 1.87
CA LEU A 28 6.17 8.50 1.66
C LEU A 28 5.10 9.26 2.46
N LEU A 29 4.06 8.59 2.97
CA LEU A 29 2.89 9.24 3.61
C LEU A 29 2.40 8.51 4.87
N LEU A 30 3.14 7.50 5.36
CA LEU A 30 2.67 6.56 6.38
C LEU A 30 3.82 6.22 7.34
N ASN A 31 3.52 5.42 8.37
CA ASN A 31 4.54 4.98 9.32
C ASN A 31 5.61 4.14 8.63
N GLU A 32 6.84 4.22 9.16
CA GLU A 32 7.90 3.31 8.78
C GLU A 32 7.56 1.90 9.27
N ILE A 33 7.80 0.89 8.42
CA ILE A 33 7.77 -0.51 8.83
C ILE A 33 9.03 -0.88 9.62
N SER A 34 8.98 -1.95 10.38
CA SER A 34 10.13 -2.47 11.13
C SER A 34 11.26 -2.91 10.19
N THR A 35 12.48 -3.03 10.74
CA THR A 35 13.61 -3.56 9.97
C THR A 35 13.35 -5.01 9.56
N GLU A 36 12.74 -5.81 10.43
CA GLU A 36 12.38 -7.20 10.15
C GLU A 36 11.43 -7.30 8.95
N SER A 37 10.33 -6.54 8.97
CA SER A 37 9.40 -6.44 7.85
C SER A 37 10.05 -5.98 6.55
N ALA A 38 10.95 -5.00 6.62
CA ALA A 38 11.71 -4.56 5.45
C ALA A 38 12.65 -5.64 4.91
N GLU A 39 13.23 -6.47 5.79
CA GLU A 39 14.02 -7.64 5.38
C GLU A 39 13.16 -8.74 4.77
N ILE A 40 11.93 -8.95 5.24
CA ILE A 40 10.96 -9.86 4.60
C ILE A 40 10.68 -9.38 3.16
N LEU A 41 10.35 -8.10 2.98
CA LEU A 41 10.09 -7.52 1.66
C LEU A 41 11.32 -7.58 0.75
N PHE A 42 12.53 -7.40 1.30
CA PHE A 42 13.79 -7.48 0.56
C PHE A 42 13.89 -8.76 -0.28
N THR A 43 13.47 -9.91 0.29
CA THR A 43 13.58 -11.22 -0.37
C THR A 43 12.86 -11.31 -1.72
N ARG A 44 11.83 -10.48 -1.94
CA ARG A 44 11.03 -10.44 -3.18
C ARG A 44 11.27 -9.16 -4.00
N ALA A 45 11.68 -8.08 -3.33
CA ALA A 45 11.79 -6.77 -3.94
C ALA A 45 12.98 -6.64 -4.90
N VAL A 46 14.03 -7.45 -4.74
CA VAL A 46 15.28 -7.32 -5.50
C VAL A 46 15.77 -8.63 -6.10
N SER A 47 16.66 -8.49 -7.09
CA SER A 47 17.51 -9.58 -7.60
C SER A 47 18.98 -9.25 -7.36
N ALA A 48 19.79 -10.26 -7.02
CA ALA A 48 21.24 -10.10 -6.93
C ALA A 48 21.86 -9.88 -8.31
N ARG A 49 22.83 -8.96 -8.40
CA ARG A 49 23.62 -8.64 -9.60
C ARG A 49 25.06 -8.32 -9.20
N ASP A 50 25.95 -8.23 -10.18
CA ASP A 50 27.33 -7.81 -9.94
C ASP A 50 27.35 -6.44 -9.25
N GLY A 51 27.96 -6.40 -8.06
CA GLY A 51 28.07 -5.18 -7.25
C GLY A 51 26.88 -4.88 -6.33
N GLY A 52 25.85 -5.73 -6.24
CA GLY A 52 24.79 -5.58 -5.22
C GLY A 52 23.41 -6.09 -5.66
N PHE A 53 22.39 -5.28 -5.40
CA PHE A 53 20.98 -5.62 -5.61
C PHE A 53 20.28 -4.62 -6.53
N VAL A 54 19.40 -5.13 -7.39
CA VAL A 54 18.57 -4.31 -8.26
C VAL A 54 17.08 -4.57 -7.98
N PHE A 55 16.27 -3.52 -7.89
CA PHE A 55 14.83 -3.66 -7.62
C PHE A 55 14.07 -4.27 -8.78
N ASN A 56 13.25 -5.29 -8.54
CA ASN A 56 12.47 -6.01 -9.56
C ASN A 56 11.34 -5.18 -10.19
N PHE A 57 11.10 -3.94 -9.72
CA PHE A 57 10.07 -3.05 -10.26
C PHE A 57 10.58 -2.14 -11.39
N ASP A 58 9.65 -1.75 -12.26
CA ASP A 58 9.91 -0.80 -13.34
C ASP A 58 10.07 0.64 -12.81
N GLN A 59 11.11 1.34 -13.26
CA GLN A 59 11.39 2.71 -12.82
C GLN A 59 10.29 3.71 -13.19
N ARG A 60 9.48 3.43 -14.22
CA ARG A 60 8.33 4.26 -14.62
C ARG A 60 7.26 4.34 -13.54
N LEU A 61 7.19 3.37 -12.63
CA LEU A 61 6.28 3.40 -11.47
C LEU A 61 6.64 4.52 -10.47
N LYS A 62 7.82 5.14 -10.58
CA LYS A 62 8.19 6.32 -9.78
C LYS A 62 7.60 7.62 -10.32
N ASN A 63 7.02 7.61 -11.52
CA ASN A 63 6.37 8.79 -12.09
C ASN A 63 5.06 9.07 -11.37
N LYS A 64 4.84 10.34 -11.02
CA LYS A 64 3.60 10.84 -10.43
C LYS A 64 2.58 11.26 -11.50
N ILE A 65 2.56 10.59 -12.65
CA ILE A 65 1.56 10.85 -13.69
C ILE A 65 0.42 9.88 -13.46
N TYR A 66 -0.58 10.33 -12.71
CA TYR A 66 -1.76 9.54 -12.40
C TYR A 66 -2.94 10.10 -13.19
N LEU A 67 -3.47 9.29 -14.11
CA LEU A 67 -4.86 9.48 -14.55
C LEU A 67 -5.74 8.98 -13.42
N VAL A 68 -6.12 9.89 -12.53
CA VAL A 68 -6.96 9.56 -11.37
C VAL A 68 -8.43 9.53 -11.80
N MET A 69 -9.17 8.58 -11.25
CA MET A 69 -10.63 8.55 -11.40
C MET A 69 -11.24 9.73 -10.65
N THR A 70 -12.32 10.29 -11.21
CA THR A 70 -13.14 11.26 -10.48
C THR A 70 -13.80 10.59 -9.28
N GLU A 71 -14.23 11.38 -8.29
CA GLU A 71 -14.97 10.88 -7.13
C GLU A 71 -16.21 10.08 -7.56
N ASP A 72 -16.99 10.59 -8.52
CA ASP A 72 -18.17 9.90 -9.07
C ASP A 72 -17.82 8.54 -9.69
N GLN A 73 -16.69 8.45 -10.39
CA GLN A 73 -16.22 7.17 -10.95
C GLN A 73 -15.86 6.18 -9.86
N GLN A 74 -15.17 6.63 -8.81
CA GLN A 74 -14.83 5.79 -7.65
C GLN A 74 -16.10 5.32 -6.93
N HIS A 75 -17.03 6.24 -6.65
CA HIS A 75 -18.31 5.94 -6.01
C HIS A 75 -19.16 4.96 -6.84
N SER A 76 -19.17 5.10 -8.17
CA SER A 76 -19.86 4.18 -9.07
C SER A 76 -19.31 2.76 -8.94
N ILE A 77 -17.99 2.58 -8.88
CA ILE A 77 -17.38 1.27 -8.69
C ILE A 77 -17.84 0.64 -7.37
N ILE A 78 -17.74 1.39 -6.27
CA ILE A 78 -18.08 0.90 -4.93
C ILE A 78 -19.55 0.44 -4.87
N ARG A 79 -20.47 1.26 -5.39
CA ARG A 79 -21.92 0.97 -5.41
C ARG A 79 -22.30 -0.26 -6.25
N ASN A 80 -21.46 -0.64 -7.20
CA ASN A 80 -21.75 -1.76 -8.11
C ASN A 80 -21.13 -3.09 -7.65
N ILE A 81 -20.43 -3.14 -6.51
CA ILE A 81 -19.91 -4.39 -5.96
C ILE A 81 -21.05 -5.28 -5.48
N GLN A 82 -21.13 -6.49 -6.03
CA GLN A 82 -22.24 -7.43 -5.76
C GLN A 82 -21.89 -8.52 -4.74
N CYS A 83 -20.60 -8.83 -4.58
CA CYS A 83 -20.13 -9.84 -3.63
C CYS A 83 -19.99 -9.27 -2.22
N GLN A 84 -20.11 -10.13 -1.22
CA GLN A 84 -19.75 -9.76 0.15
C GLN A 84 -18.28 -9.33 0.17
N THR A 85 -17.99 -8.27 0.92
CA THR A 85 -16.68 -7.64 0.95
C THR A 85 -16.34 -7.27 2.40
N LEU A 86 -15.24 -7.81 2.91
CA LEU A 86 -14.63 -7.36 4.16
C LEU A 86 -13.66 -6.21 3.85
N CYS A 87 -13.86 -5.07 4.49
CA CYS A 87 -12.99 -3.90 4.40
C CYS A 87 -12.37 -3.65 5.77
N ILE A 88 -11.09 -3.98 5.91
CA ILE A 88 -10.34 -3.73 7.15
C ILE A 88 -9.56 -2.44 7.00
N LEU A 89 -9.73 -1.52 7.94
CA LEU A 89 -9.13 -0.20 7.94
C LEU A 89 -8.21 -0.01 9.15
N SER A 90 -7.02 0.53 8.90
CA SER A 90 -6.09 0.98 9.94
C SER A 90 -6.62 2.24 10.61
N GLN A 91 -6.79 2.21 11.92
CA GLN A 91 -7.20 3.38 12.71
C GLN A 91 -6.18 4.52 12.60
N ASP A 92 -4.88 4.21 12.63
CA ASP A 92 -3.82 5.22 12.49
C ASP A 92 -3.83 5.85 11.08
N SER A 93 -3.94 5.03 10.03
CA SER A 93 -4.06 5.53 8.65
C SER A 93 -5.32 6.37 8.47
N PHE A 94 -6.44 5.94 9.04
CA PHE A 94 -7.70 6.67 9.00
C PHE A 94 -7.53 8.06 9.63
N ASN A 95 -6.92 8.12 10.82
CA ASN A 95 -6.72 9.38 11.54
C ASN A 95 -5.75 10.33 10.82
N ARG A 96 -4.68 9.79 10.22
CA ARG A 96 -3.63 10.61 9.58
C ARG A 96 -3.96 11.06 8.16
N VAL A 97 -4.65 10.22 7.40
CA VAL A 97 -4.85 10.41 5.96
C VAL A 97 -6.31 10.67 5.61
N TRP A 98 -7.25 10.00 6.28
CA TRP A 98 -8.66 10.03 5.88
C TRP A 98 -9.41 11.18 6.52
N ILE A 99 -9.24 11.42 7.82
CA ILE A 99 -9.94 12.50 8.53
C ILE A 99 -9.57 13.89 7.98
N VAL A 100 -8.35 14.04 7.46
CA VAL A 100 -7.85 15.33 6.95
C VAL A 100 -8.31 15.65 5.52
N ASN A 101 -9.07 14.75 4.87
CA ASN A 101 -9.56 14.94 3.51
C ASN A 101 -11.02 14.47 3.39
N GLU A 102 -11.92 15.43 3.16
CA GLU A 102 -13.37 15.22 3.11
C GLU A 102 -13.80 14.13 2.10
N ASN A 103 -13.07 13.96 0.99
CA ASN A 103 -13.35 12.94 0.00
C ASN A 103 -13.17 11.52 0.56
N TYR A 104 -12.19 11.32 1.45
CA TYR A 104 -11.97 10.02 2.11
C TYR A 104 -13.05 9.73 3.15
N ILE A 105 -13.57 10.75 3.84
CA ILE A 105 -14.73 10.60 4.74
C ILE A 105 -15.98 10.17 3.96
N GLY A 106 -16.22 10.78 2.80
CA GLY A 106 -17.29 10.39 1.88
C GLY A 106 -17.17 8.93 1.43
N THR A 107 -15.95 8.52 1.08
CA THR A 107 -15.63 7.13 0.70
C THR A 107 -15.85 6.15 1.85
N TYR A 108 -15.38 6.46 3.06
CA TYR A 108 -15.64 5.65 4.26
C TYR A 108 -17.13 5.49 4.53
N CYS A 109 -17.89 6.59 4.47
CA CYS A 109 -19.33 6.60 4.60
C CYS A 109 -20.03 5.69 3.58
N LEU A 110 -19.50 5.59 2.35
CA LEU A 110 -20.03 4.68 1.34
C LEU A 110 -19.79 3.23 1.71
N TYR A 111 -18.57 2.86 2.12
CA TYR A 111 -18.28 1.50 2.57
C TYR A 111 -19.17 1.11 3.75
N SER A 112 -19.23 1.93 4.80
CA SER A 112 -19.99 1.61 6.02
C SER A 112 -21.49 1.49 5.82
N ARG A 113 -22.05 2.08 4.75
CA ARG A 113 -23.48 2.01 4.42
C ARG A 113 -23.79 1.01 3.32
N HIS A 114 -22.78 0.44 2.66
CA HIS A 114 -23.00 -0.48 1.56
C HIS A 114 -23.41 -1.85 2.11
N PRO A 115 -24.57 -2.42 1.69
CA PRO A 115 -25.12 -3.64 2.31
C PRO A 115 -24.28 -4.90 2.06
N LYS A 116 -23.31 -4.82 1.14
CA LYS A 116 -22.35 -5.89 0.84
C LYS A 116 -21.01 -5.72 1.56
N PHE A 117 -20.82 -4.63 2.29
CA PHE A 117 -19.56 -4.35 2.97
C PHE A 117 -19.71 -4.60 4.46
N HIS A 118 -18.74 -5.31 5.01
CA HIS A 118 -18.47 -5.38 6.44
C HIS A 118 -17.19 -4.58 6.68
N VAL A 119 -17.29 -3.47 7.42
CA VAL A 119 -16.17 -2.56 7.67
C VAL A 119 -15.68 -2.75 9.09
N GLU A 120 -14.41 -3.13 9.23
CA GLU A 120 -13.75 -3.33 10.52
C GLU A 120 -12.61 -2.32 10.67
N MET A 121 -12.56 -1.64 11.81
CA MET A 121 -11.51 -0.68 12.13
C MET A 121 -10.57 -1.29 13.17
N VAL A 122 -9.29 -1.42 12.81
CA VAL A 122 -8.28 -2.08 13.63
C VAL A 122 -7.28 -1.04 14.14
N ASP A 123 -7.02 -1.06 15.44
CA ASP A 123 -5.99 -0.23 16.08
C ASP A 123 -4.58 -0.74 15.71
N SER A 124 -4.12 -0.32 14.54
CA SER A 124 -2.81 -0.64 13.96
C SER A 124 -2.40 0.38 12.89
N GLY A 125 -1.15 0.28 12.43
CA GLY A 125 -0.57 1.05 11.34
C GLY A 125 -1.05 0.63 9.95
N HIS A 126 -0.53 1.26 8.90
CA HIS A 126 -0.93 0.99 7.51
C HIS A 126 -0.61 -0.44 7.07
N ASP A 127 0.66 -0.85 7.18
CA ASP A 127 1.16 -2.17 6.79
C ASP A 127 0.89 -3.20 7.92
N MET A 128 -0.29 -3.16 8.57
CA MET A 128 -0.62 -4.05 9.70
C MET A 128 -0.61 -5.53 9.31
N GLU A 129 -0.87 -5.85 8.04
CA GLU A 129 -0.78 -7.19 7.50
C GLU A 129 0.64 -7.75 7.54
N LEU A 130 1.63 -6.87 7.59
CA LEU A 130 3.04 -7.21 7.67
C LEU A 130 3.56 -7.13 9.11
N GLU A 131 3.13 -6.12 9.87
CA GLU A 131 3.63 -5.86 11.23
C GLU A 131 2.87 -6.63 12.33
N GLU A 132 1.55 -6.76 12.21
CA GLU A 132 0.66 -7.32 13.24
C GLU A 132 -0.41 -8.25 12.60
N PRO A 133 -0.01 -9.26 11.79
CA PRO A 133 -0.93 -10.09 11.02
C PRO A 133 -1.95 -10.85 11.88
N GLU A 134 -1.63 -11.13 13.13
CA GLU A 134 -2.53 -11.78 14.08
C GLU A 134 -3.82 -10.97 14.32
N LYS A 135 -3.76 -9.64 14.25
CA LYS A 135 -4.94 -8.76 14.37
C LYS A 135 -5.90 -8.90 13.19
N LEU A 136 -5.43 -9.41 12.04
CA LEU A 136 -6.22 -9.61 10.83
C LEU A 136 -6.75 -11.03 10.69
N SER A 137 -5.97 -12.01 11.12
CA SER A 137 -6.20 -13.43 10.82
C SER A 137 -7.58 -13.93 11.24
N GLY A 138 -8.07 -13.52 12.41
CA GLY A 138 -9.41 -13.86 12.91
C GLY A 138 -10.51 -13.25 12.04
N LEU A 139 -10.43 -11.94 11.78
CA LEU A 139 -11.41 -11.21 10.95
C LEU A 139 -11.54 -11.82 9.54
N ILE A 140 -10.43 -12.23 8.95
CA ILE A 140 -10.41 -12.85 7.62
C ILE A 140 -11.02 -14.25 7.67
N SER A 141 -10.67 -15.05 8.69
CA SER A 141 -11.20 -16.42 8.83
C SER A 141 -12.72 -16.39 9.03
N ASP A 142 -13.20 -15.57 9.96
CA ASP A 142 -14.63 -15.41 10.26
C ASP A 142 -15.45 -14.94 9.05
N PHE A 143 -14.84 -14.19 8.13
CA PHE A 143 -15.50 -13.73 6.91
C PHE A 143 -15.53 -14.78 5.80
N LEU A 144 -14.56 -15.70 5.78
CA LEU A 144 -14.44 -16.74 4.75
C LEU A 144 -15.21 -18.02 5.09
N ASP A 145 -15.51 -18.25 6.36
CA ASP A 145 -16.31 -19.38 6.86
C ASP A 145 -17.81 -19.26 6.48
#